data_AF-A0A3M1IGW2-F1
#
_entry.id   AF-A0A3M1IGW2-F1
#
_cell.length_a   1.000
_cell.length_b   1.000
_cell.length_c   1.000
_cell.angle_alpha   90.00
_cell.angle_beta   90.00
_cell.angle_gamma   90.00
#
_symmetry.space_group_name_H-M   'P 1'
#
loop_
_entity.id
_entity.type
_entity.pdbx_description
1 polymer ?
#
loop_
_entity_poly.entity_id
_entity_poly.type
_entity_poly.pdbx_seq_one_letter_code
_entity_poly.pdbx_strand_id
1 'polypeptide(L)'
;VMGFGHRVYMKKYDPRAYLLKDFIPELVDRKPDGKELYQIYQDIEKTMAEEKGLYPNADYPIALLYYLIDVPIDLYTPIFLCSRSAGLVAHHIEQQANNRLFRPRVIYKGPRGLHP
;
A
#
# COMPACT_ATOMS: atom_id res chain seq x y z
N VAL A 1 -3.94 -5.90 9.99
CA VAL A 1 -4.24 -6.59 8.70
C VAL A 1 -3.59 -5.79 7.59
N MET A 2 -2.75 -6.41 6.77
CA MET A 2 -2.09 -5.71 5.64
C MET A 2 -3.13 -5.20 4.65
N GLY A 3 -2.85 -4.08 3.98
CA GLY A 3 -3.80 -3.44 3.06
C GLY A 3 -4.82 -2.50 3.74
N PHE A 4 -4.75 -2.32 5.06
CA PHE A 4 -5.67 -1.45 5.80
C PHE A 4 -4.95 -0.33 6.54
N GLY A 5 -5.57 0.85 6.54
CA GLY A 5 -5.04 2.05 7.16
C GLY A 5 -3.96 2.73 6.32
N HIS A 6 -3.80 4.04 6.53
CA HIS A 6 -2.85 4.86 5.80
C HIS A 6 -2.36 6.00 6.68
N ARG A 7 -1.05 6.28 6.72
CA ARG A 7 -0.46 7.30 7.60
C ARG A 7 -1.05 8.71 7.42
N VAL A 8 -1.49 9.03 6.20
CA VAL A 8 -2.09 10.34 5.87
C VAL A 8 -3.62 10.28 5.84
N TYR A 9 -4.21 9.14 5.45
CA TYR A 9 -5.66 8.98 5.29
C TYR A 9 -6.26 8.17 6.44
N MET A 10 -5.72 8.28 7.66
CA MET A 10 -5.96 7.34 8.77
C MET A 10 -7.45 7.09 9.10
N LYS A 11 -8.34 8.01 8.77
CA LYS A 11 -9.79 7.93 9.03
C LYS A 11 -10.65 8.13 7.78
N LYS A 12 -10.05 8.01 6.59
CA LYS A 12 -10.73 8.24 5.31
C LYS A 12 -10.33 7.14 4.34
N TYR A 13 -11.20 6.88 3.36
CA TYR A 13 -10.83 6.02 2.24
C TYR A 13 -9.62 6.60 1.49
N ASP A 14 -8.66 5.75 1.18
CA ASP A 14 -7.60 6.08 0.23
C ASP A 14 -8.25 6.27 -1.16
N PRO A 15 -8.12 7.44 -1.80
CA PRO A 15 -8.77 7.70 -3.09
C PRO A 15 -8.32 6.73 -4.18
N ARG A 16 -7.11 6.18 -4.08
CA ARG A 16 -6.60 5.17 -5.01
C ARG A 16 -7.28 3.83 -4.80
N ALA A 17 -7.52 3.46 -3.54
CA ALA A 17 -8.22 2.22 -3.22
C ALA A 17 -9.66 2.27 -3.73
N TYR A 18 -10.32 3.43 -3.56
CA TYR A 18 -11.65 3.67 -4.10
C TYR A 18 -11.68 3.48 -5.62
N LEU A 19 -10.77 4.14 -6.35
CA LEU A 19 -10.67 4.00 -7.81
C LEU A 19 -10.39 2.56 -8.27
N LEU A 20 -9.46 1.87 -7.60
CA LEU A 20 -9.05 0.52 -8.00
C LEU A 20 -10.16 -0.52 -7.74
N LYS A 21 -10.96 -0.31 -6.68
CA LYS A 21 -12.06 -1.21 -6.32
C LYS A 21 -13.10 -1.35 -7.44
N ASP A 22 -13.35 -0.28 -8.17
CA ASP A 22 -14.37 -0.24 -9.24
C ASP A 22 -14.05 -1.21 -10.40
N PHE A 23 -12.77 -1.56 -10.60
CA PHE A 23 -12.35 -2.50 -11.64
C PHE A 23 -12.48 -3.97 -11.25
N ILE A 24 -12.60 -4.28 -9.96
CA ILE A 24 -12.63 -5.68 -9.49
C ILE A 24 -13.84 -6.44 -10.04
N PRO A 25 -15.09 -5.93 -9.96
CA PRO A 25 -16.27 -6.62 -10.50
C PRO A 25 -16.18 -6.97 -11.99
N GLU A 26 -15.45 -6.17 -12.78
CA GLU A 26 -15.26 -6.40 -14.22
C GLU A 26 -14.32 -7.58 -14.51
N LEU A 27 -13.54 -8.02 -13.51
CA LEU A 27 -12.45 -8.97 -13.67
C LEU A 27 -12.68 -10.28 -12.90
N VAL A 28 -13.67 -10.35 -12.01
CA VAL A 28 -13.93 -11.55 -11.17
C VAL A 28 -14.16 -12.81 -12.00
N ASP A 29 -14.75 -12.69 -13.19
CA ASP A 29 -15.04 -13.84 -14.07
C ASP A 29 -13.81 -14.37 -14.82
N ARG A 30 -12.65 -13.70 -14.72
CA ARG A 30 -11.39 -14.18 -15.33
C ARG A 30 -10.79 -15.37 -14.58
N LYS A 31 -11.22 -15.60 -13.33
CA LYS A 31 -10.73 -16.66 -12.46
C LYS A 31 -11.89 -17.51 -11.95
N PRO A 32 -11.76 -18.85 -11.90
CA PRO A 32 -12.82 -19.71 -11.37
C PRO A 32 -13.23 -19.36 -9.93
N ASP A 33 -12.27 -18.92 -9.11
CA ASP A 33 -12.42 -18.52 -7.71
C ASP A 33 -12.61 -17.00 -7.53
N GLY A 34 -12.66 -16.22 -8.61
CA GLY A 34 -12.64 -14.76 -8.52
C GLY A 34 -13.88 -14.17 -7.82
N LYS A 35 -15.06 -14.76 -8.00
CA LYS A 35 -16.29 -14.36 -7.28
C LYS A 35 -16.22 -14.64 -5.79
N GLU A 36 -15.68 -15.81 -5.42
CA GLU A 36 -15.50 -16.19 -4.01
C GLU A 36 -14.50 -15.26 -3.33
N LEU A 37 -13.35 -15.02 -3.97
CA LEU A 37 -12.34 -14.08 -3.47
C LEU A 37 -12.87 -12.66 -3.37
N TYR A 38 -13.74 -12.22 -4.29
CA TYR A 38 -14.36 -10.90 -4.19
C TYR A 38 -15.34 -10.80 -3.01
N GLN A 39 -16.09 -11.86 -2.71
CA GLN A 39 -16.93 -11.90 -1.52
C GLN A 39 -16.07 -11.82 -0.24
N ILE A 40 -15.01 -12.62 -0.15
CA ILE A 40 -14.05 -12.57 0.96
C ILE A 40 -13.43 -11.17 1.09
N TYR A 41 -13.07 -10.55 -0.04
CA TYR A 41 -12.53 -9.20 -0.08
C TYR A 41 -13.48 -8.19 0.58
N GLN A 42 -14.78 -8.25 0.23
CA GLN A 42 -15.82 -7.37 0.77
C GLN A 42 -16.09 -7.62 2.25
N ASP A 43 -16.11 -8.88 2.66
CA ASP A 43 -16.35 -9.26 4.05
C ASP A 43 -15.22 -8.75 4.95
N ILE A 44 -13.96 -8.95 4.55
CA ILE A 44 -12.80 -8.43 5.29
C ILE A 44 -12.82 -6.88 5.33
N GLU A 45 -13.16 -6.22 4.22
CA GLU A 45 -13.29 -4.75 4.18
C GLU A 45 -14.33 -4.25 5.18
N LYS A 46 -15.51 -4.89 5.20
CA LYS A 46 -16.60 -4.58 6.14
C LYS A 46 -16.17 -4.81 7.59
N THR A 47 -15.62 -5.99 7.90
CA THR A 47 -15.16 -6.32 9.26
C THR A 47 -14.09 -5.34 9.74
N MET A 48 -13.13 -4.95 8.90
CA MET A 48 -12.09 -3.99 9.28
C MET A 48 -12.65 -2.59 9.55
N ALA A 49 -13.67 -2.17 8.80
CA ALA A 49 -14.36 -0.92 9.03
C ALA A 49 -15.15 -0.94 10.36
N GLU A 50 -15.89 -2.01 10.63
CA GLU A 50 -16.74 -2.16 11.83
C GLU A 50 -15.92 -2.33 13.11
N GLU A 51 -14.94 -3.25 13.10
CA GLU A 51 -14.18 -3.64 14.30
C GLU A 51 -13.01 -2.72 14.62
N LYS A 52 -12.43 -2.07 13.61
CA LYS A 52 -11.19 -1.29 13.74
C LYS A 52 -11.29 0.15 13.24
N GLY A 53 -12.37 0.52 12.54
CA GLY A 53 -12.47 1.83 11.89
C GLY A 53 -11.37 2.07 10.85
N LEU A 54 -10.83 1.00 10.26
CA LEU A 54 -9.77 1.06 9.26
C LEU A 54 -10.33 0.79 7.88
N TYR A 55 -9.92 1.62 6.92
CA TYR A 55 -10.32 1.49 5.53
C TYR A 55 -9.19 0.91 4.67
N PRO A 56 -9.51 0.27 3.54
CA PRO A 56 -8.52 -0.18 2.57
C PRO A 56 -7.59 0.95 2.12
N ASN A 57 -6.30 0.67 2.06
CA ASN A 57 -5.35 1.46 1.29
C ASN A 57 -5.20 0.87 -0.11
N ALA A 58 -4.44 1.54 -0.98
CA ALA A 58 -4.28 1.14 -2.38
C ALA A 58 -3.83 -0.31 -2.60
N ASP A 59 -3.07 -0.90 -1.66
CA ASP A 59 -2.49 -2.23 -1.83
C ASP A 59 -3.54 -3.34 -1.76
N TYR A 60 -4.63 -3.13 -1.02
CA TYR A 60 -5.68 -4.13 -0.83
C TYR A 60 -6.43 -4.48 -2.13
N PRO A 61 -7.03 -3.52 -2.88
CA PRO A 61 -7.65 -3.83 -4.17
C PRO A 61 -6.63 -4.23 -5.24
N ILE A 62 -5.41 -3.68 -5.23
CA ILE A 62 -4.35 -4.07 -6.19
C ILE A 62 -4.02 -5.55 -6.09
N ALA A 63 -3.99 -6.13 -4.89
CA ALA A 63 -3.64 -7.53 -4.70
C ALA A 63 -4.62 -8.48 -5.39
N LEU A 64 -5.93 -8.21 -5.23
CA LEU A 64 -6.98 -8.99 -5.90
C LEU A 64 -6.98 -8.71 -7.41
N LEU A 65 -6.80 -7.46 -7.83
CA LEU A 65 -6.71 -7.09 -9.24
C LEU A 65 -5.62 -7.88 -9.97
N TYR A 66 -4.38 -7.84 -9.45
CA TYR A 66 -3.25 -8.56 -10.04
C TYR A 66 -3.46 -10.06 -10.10
N TYR A 67 -4.11 -10.64 -9.09
CA TYR A 67 -4.48 -12.06 -9.11
C TYR A 67 -5.47 -12.36 -10.25
N LEU A 68 -6.51 -11.54 -10.40
CA LEU A 68 -7.54 -11.72 -11.43
C LEU A 68 -7.00 -11.58 -12.86
N ILE A 69 -5.85 -10.93 -13.05
CA ILE A 69 -5.20 -10.75 -14.35
C ILE A 69 -3.93 -11.58 -14.53
N ASP A 70 -3.74 -12.62 -13.72
CA ASP A 70 -2.63 -13.58 -13.86
C ASP A 70 -1.23 -12.99 -13.69
N VAL A 71 -1.09 -11.91 -12.91
CA VAL A 71 0.24 -11.41 -12.53
C VAL A 71 0.82 -12.34 -11.47
N PRO A 72 2.04 -12.88 -11.64
CA PRO A 72 2.73 -13.63 -10.61
C PRO A 72 2.97 -12.79 -9.36
N ILE A 73 2.75 -13.37 -8.17
CA ILE A 73 2.88 -12.66 -6.87
C ILE A 73 4.26 -12.01 -6.71
N ASP A 74 5.31 -12.70 -7.15
CA ASP A 74 6.69 -12.19 -7.09
C ASP A 74 6.91 -10.90 -7.89
N LEU A 75 5.99 -10.58 -8.83
CA LEU A 75 6.04 -9.37 -9.65
C LEU A 75 5.23 -8.21 -9.10
N TYR A 76 4.49 -8.36 -7.99
CA TYR A 76 3.65 -7.30 -7.43
C TYR A 76 4.50 -6.08 -7.03
N THR A 77 5.59 -6.31 -6.30
CA THR A 77 6.50 -5.24 -5.87
C THR A 77 7.35 -4.68 -7.03
N PRO A 78 7.89 -5.49 -7.95
CA PRO A 78 8.52 -4.98 -9.16
C PRO A 78 7.63 -4.04 -10.00
N ILE A 79 6.36 -4.38 -10.22
CA ILE A 79 5.42 -3.51 -10.97
C ILE A 79 5.22 -2.18 -10.24
N PHE A 80 5.04 -2.21 -8.91
CA PHE A 80 4.98 -1.00 -8.10
C PHE A 80 6.23 -0.13 -8.29
N LEU A 81 7.42 -0.73 -8.27
CA LEU A 81 8.69 -0.01 -8.47
C LEU A 81 8.78 0.62 -9.86
N CYS A 82 8.37 -0.09 -10.91
CA CYS A 82 8.31 0.46 -12.27
C CYS A 82 7.45 1.74 -12.31
N SER A 83 6.25 1.69 -11.72
CA SER A 83 5.36 2.87 -11.64
C SER A 83 5.96 3.99 -10.77
N ARG A 84 6.48 3.65 -9.60
CA ARG A 84 6.99 4.61 -8.61
C ARG A 84 8.30 5.27 -9.04
N SER A 85 9.08 4.65 -9.93
CA SER A 85 10.33 5.19 -10.46
C SER A 85 10.17 6.60 -11.01
N ALA A 86 9.06 6.91 -11.68
CA ALA A 86 8.79 8.26 -12.19
C ALA A 86 8.77 9.31 -11.06
N GLY A 87 8.07 9.02 -9.96
CA GLY A 87 8.02 9.90 -8.79
C GLY A 87 9.35 9.99 -8.05
N LEU A 88 10.10 8.88 -7.95
CA LEU A 88 11.42 8.87 -7.32
C LEU A 88 12.41 9.76 -8.09
N VAL A 89 12.43 9.65 -9.43
CA VAL A 89 13.29 10.47 -10.29
C VAL A 89 12.87 11.94 -10.20
N ALA A 90 11.57 12.23 -10.23
CA ALA A 90 11.07 13.60 -10.07
C ALA A 90 11.52 14.22 -8.73
N HIS A 91 11.31 13.52 -7.61
CA HIS A 91 11.77 14.00 -6.30
C HIS A 91 13.29 14.10 -6.18
N HIS A 92 14.05 13.26 -6.88
CA HIS A 92 15.49 13.40 -6.95
C HIS A 92 15.89 14.70 -7.65
N ILE A 93 15.28 15.02 -8.79
CA ILE A 93 15.50 16.27 -9.52
C ILE A 93 15.12 17.48 -8.65
N GLU A 94 13.97 17.44 -7.97
CA GLU A 94 13.54 18.48 -7.03
C GLU A 94 14.57 18.72 -5.91
N GLN A 95 15.09 17.64 -5.33
CA GLN A 95 16.12 17.72 -4.30
C GLN A 95 17.44 18.29 -4.86
N GLN A 96 17.84 17.96 -6.09
CA GLN A 96 19.05 18.54 -6.70
C GLN A 96 18.87 20.04 -6.97
N ALA A 97 17.69 20.46 -7.44
CA ALA A 97 17.39 21.86 -7.74
C ALA A 97 17.32 22.76 -6.50
N ASN A 98 16.89 22.22 -5.35
CA ASN A 98 16.80 22.95 -4.08
C ASN A 98 17.42 22.16 -2.93
N ASN A 99 18.72 21.88 -3.04
CA ASN A 99 19.36 20.91 -2.17
C ASN A 99 19.56 21.41 -0.74
N ARG A 100 19.07 20.61 0.21
CA ARG A 100 19.35 20.76 1.64
C ARG A 100 19.71 19.40 2.24
N LEU A 101 20.86 19.34 2.92
CA LEU A 101 21.31 18.12 3.60
C LEU A 101 20.30 17.70 4.69
N PHE A 102 19.76 16.49 4.57
CA PHE A 102 18.96 15.87 5.62
C PHE A 102 19.88 15.22 6.65
N ARG A 103 20.06 15.87 7.81
CA ARG A 103 20.95 15.42 8.89
C ARG A 103 20.18 15.19 10.21
N PRO A 104 19.43 14.09 10.32
CA PRO A 104 18.67 13.80 11.54
C PRO A 104 19.62 13.54 12.72
N ARG A 105 19.21 13.97 13.91
CA ARG A 105 19.92 13.66 15.17
C ARG A 105 19.25 12.49 15.87
N VAL A 106 20.05 11.72 16.60
CA VAL A 106 19.57 10.57 17.39
C VAL A 106 19.65 10.88 18.88
N ILE A 107 18.74 10.30 19.66
CA ILE A 107 18.77 10.34 21.12
C ILE A 107 19.41 9.04 21.60
N TYR A 108 20.63 9.13 22.15
CA TYR A 108 21.30 7.97 22.74
C TYR A 108 20.63 7.57 24.07
N LYS A 109 20.06 6.36 24.11
CA LYS A 109 19.43 5.75 25.30
C LYS A 109 20.22 4.56 25.87
N GLY A 110 21.42 4.31 25.36
CA GLY A 110 22.28 3.25 25.88
C GLY A 110 22.92 3.62 27.23
N PRO A 111 23.52 2.64 27.91
CA PRO A 111 24.27 2.86 29.14
C PRO A 111 25.44 3.84 28.90
N ARG A 112 25.78 4.62 29.93
CA ARG A 112 26.91 5.57 29.93
C ARG A 112 27.94 5.14 30.97
N GLY A 113 29.21 5.43 30.72
CA GLY A 113 30.28 5.18 31.69
C GLY A 113 30.56 3.68 31.92
N LEU A 114 30.41 2.85 30.88
CA LEU A 114 30.85 1.46 30.96
C LEU A 114 32.38 1.44 31.03
N HIS A 115 32.91 0.89 32.12
CA HIS A 115 34.32 0.56 32.29
C HIS A 115 34.48 -0.98 32.33
N PRO A 116 35.64 -1.52 31.90
CA PRO A 116 35.91 -2.96 31.92
C PRO A 116 35.82 -3.60 33.31
#